data_AF-A0A3B9IA39-F1
#
_entry.id   AF-A0A3B9IA39-F1
#
_cell.length_a   1.000
_cell.length_b   1.000
_cell.length_c   1.000
_cell.angle_alpha   90.00
_cell.angle_beta   90.00
_cell.angle_gamma   90.00
#
_symmetry.space_group_name_H-M   'P 1'
#
loop_
_entity.id
_entity.type
_entity.pdbx_description
1 polymer ?
#
loop_
_entity_poly.entity_id
_entity_poly.type
_entity_poly.pdbx_seq_one_letter_code
_entity_poly.pdbx_strand_id
1 'polypeptide(L)'
;MISFIICLILLICSYFTYGKIVDGAFAPDDRETPAVAINDGIDYVVLPAWKLFLVQLLNIAGLGPIFGAMQGALWGPIVFLWITFGTIFAGAVHDYFSGMLSERNNGASISEVIGIYLGPVMKTIM
;
A
#
# COMPACT_ATOMS: atom_id res chain seq x y z
N MET A 1 -15.28 -11.59 19.44
CA MET A 1 -14.03 -12.38 19.37
C MET A 1 -14.01 -13.34 18.19
N ILE A 2 -15.08 -14.08 17.92
CA ILE A 2 -15.16 -14.98 16.73
C ILE A 2 -14.94 -14.22 15.42
N SER A 3 -15.60 -13.06 15.24
CA SER A 3 -15.43 -12.21 14.05
C SER A 3 -13.97 -11.79 13.82
N PHE A 4 -13.26 -11.43 14.90
CA PHE A 4 -11.84 -11.07 14.85
C PHE A 4 -10.97 -12.23 14.34
N ILE A 5 -11.16 -13.45 14.88
CA ILE A 5 -10.40 -14.63 14.46
C ILE A 5 -10.69 -14.99 13.00
N ILE A 6 -11.95 -14.94 12.58
CA ILE A 6 -12.34 -15.18 11.18
C ILE A 6 -11.65 -14.16 10.26
N CYS A 7 -11.68 -12.87 10.63
CA CYS A 7 -11.06 -11.81 9.86
C CYS A 7 -9.54 -11.98 9.75
N LEU A 8 -8.88 -12.38 10.83
CA LEU A 8 -7.44 -12.67 10.83
C LEU A 8 -7.10 -13.82 9.88
N ILE A 9 -7.87 -14.91 9.94
CA ILE A 9 -7.70 -16.05 9.02
C ILE A 9 -7.94 -15.60 7.57
N LEU A 10 -8.97 -14.80 7.30
CA LEU A 10 -9.24 -14.25 5.97
C LEU A 10 -8.09 -13.40 5.45
N LEU A 11 -7.48 -12.54 6.27
CA LEU A 11 -6.30 -11.76 5.88
C LEU A 11 -5.11 -12.65 5.51
N ILE A 12 -4.84 -13.68 6.31
CA ILE A 12 -3.74 -14.62 6.03
C ILE A 12 -4.04 -15.41 4.74
N CYS A 13 -5.24 -15.97 4.60
CA CYS A 13 -5.63 -16.75 3.43
C CYS A 13 -5.65 -15.90 2.16
N SER A 14 -6.17 -14.68 2.22
CA SER A 14 -6.21 -13.74 1.09
C SER A 14 -4.82 -13.32 0.64
N TYR A 15 -3.86 -13.11 1.55
CA TYR A 15 -2.47 -12.84 1.20
C TYR A 15 -1.89 -13.92 0.27
N PHE A 16 -2.11 -15.20 0.59
CA PHE A 16 -1.60 -16.31 -0.22
C PHE A 16 -2.43 -16.64 -1.48
N THR A 17 -3.66 -16.16 -1.56
CA THR A 17 -4.59 -16.46 -2.67
C THR A 17 -4.82 -15.22 -3.55
N TYR A 18 -5.59 -14.26 -3.06
CA TYR A 18 -5.88 -13.01 -3.77
C TYR A 18 -4.60 -12.19 -4.01
N GLY A 19 -3.67 -12.18 -3.07
CA GLY A 19 -2.36 -11.53 -3.24
C GLY A 19 -1.60 -12.05 -4.46
N LYS A 20 -1.65 -13.35 -4.75
CA LYS A 20 -1.05 -13.91 -5.98
C LYS A 20 -1.76 -13.47 -7.25
N ILE A 21 -3.07 -13.26 -7.20
CA ILE A 21 -3.84 -12.76 -8.35
C ILE A 21 -3.45 -11.32 -8.65
N VAL A 22 -3.33 -10.49 -7.60
CA VAL A 22 -2.91 -9.08 -7.70
C VAL A 22 -1.46 -9.00 -8.19
N ASP A 23 -0.57 -9.82 -7.63
CA ASP A 23 0.83 -9.91 -8.03
C ASP A 23 0.97 -10.32 -9.50
N GLY A 24 0.18 -11.29 -9.97
CA GLY A 24 0.18 -11.70 -11.38
C GLY A 24 -0.31 -10.63 -12.37
N ALA A 25 -1.00 -9.59 -11.92
CA ALA A 25 -1.51 -8.52 -12.78
C ALA A 25 -0.47 -7.44 -13.07
N PHE A 26 0.38 -7.09 -12.10
CA PHE A 26 1.44 -6.09 -12.28
C PHE A 26 2.83 -6.70 -12.23
N ALA A 27 3.11 -7.56 -11.25
CA ALA A 27 4.39 -8.17 -10.91
C ALA A 27 5.56 -7.17 -10.73
N PRO A 28 6.50 -7.45 -9.81
CA PRO A 28 7.79 -6.79 -9.82
C PRO A 28 8.49 -7.07 -11.17
N ASP A 29 9.17 -6.07 -11.71
CA ASP A 29 9.98 -6.22 -12.91
C ASP A 29 11.45 -6.51 -12.52
N ASP A 30 12.26 -7.00 -13.45
CA ASP A 30 13.70 -7.28 -13.25
C ASP A 30 14.56 -6.01 -13.33
N ARG A 31 13.95 -4.82 -13.35
CA ARG A 31 14.65 -3.53 -13.45
C ARG A 31 15.35 -3.20 -12.13
N GLU A 32 16.47 -2.51 -12.24
CA GLU A 32 17.07 -1.93 -11.05
C GLU A 32 16.13 -0.88 -10.43
N THR A 33 15.88 -1.01 -9.13
CA THR A 33 15.06 -0.04 -8.41
C THR A 33 15.69 1.36 -8.49
N PRO A 34 14.89 2.44 -8.47
CA PRO A 34 15.40 3.82 -8.48
C PRO A 34 16.39 4.11 -7.34
N ALA A 35 16.23 3.44 -6.19
CA ALA A 35 17.14 3.52 -5.06
C ALA A 35 18.58 3.05 -5.40
N VAL A 36 18.73 2.13 -6.33
CA VAL A 36 20.03 1.61 -6.80
C VAL A 36 20.53 2.38 -8.02
N ALA A 37 19.65 2.62 -9.00
CA ALA A 37 20.03 3.21 -10.28
C ALA A 37 20.38 4.72 -10.19
N ILE A 38 19.69 5.48 -9.34
CA ILE A 38 19.92 6.93 -9.16
C ILE A 38 20.87 7.18 -7.99
N ASN A 39 20.59 6.57 -6.83
CA ASN A 39 21.43 6.54 -5.62
C ASN A 39 22.16 7.86 -5.31
N ASP A 40 21.40 8.96 -5.21
CA ASP A 40 21.93 10.32 -5.02
C ASP A 40 22.33 10.63 -3.57
N GLY A 41 22.05 9.73 -2.63
CA GLY A 41 22.37 9.90 -1.21
C GLY A 41 21.39 10.80 -0.45
N ILE A 42 20.36 11.33 -1.10
CA ILE A 42 19.38 12.26 -0.52
C ILE A 42 17.96 11.71 -0.71
N ASP A 43 17.46 11.69 -1.95
CA ASP A 43 16.10 11.26 -2.29
C ASP A 43 16.07 9.75 -2.62
N TYR A 44 17.17 9.22 -3.17
CA TYR A 44 17.32 7.81 -3.55
C TYR A 44 18.47 7.21 -2.76
N VAL A 45 18.13 6.35 -1.78
CA VAL A 45 19.12 5.66 -0.95
C VAL A 45 18.68 4.22 -0.74
N VAL A 46 19.62 3.30 -0.90
CA VAL A 46 19.39 1.88 -0.58
C VAL A 46 19.27 1.71 0.94
N LEU A 47 18.10 1.25 1.38
CA LEU A 47 17.82 1.01 2.79
C LEU A 47 17.74 -0.49 3.09
N PRO A 48 18.20 -0.94 4.28
CA PRO A 48 17.99 -2.32 4.71
C PRO A 48 16.49 -2.60 4.90
N ALA A 49 16.07 -3.82 4.59
CA ALA A 49 14.65 -4.22 4.55
C ALA A 49 13.86 -3.91 5.84
N TRP A 50 14.47 -4.04 7.01
CA TRP A 50 13.81 -3.73 8.29
C TRP A 50 13.48 -2.25 8.46
N LYS A 51 14.31 -1.33 7.90
CA LYS A 51 14.02 0.11 7.89
C LYS A 51 12.88 0.40 6.92
N LEU A 52 12.88 -0.21 5.74
CA LEU A 52 11.79 -0.06 4.76
C LEU A 52 10.46 -0.51 5.36
N PHE A 53 10.43 -1.67 6.02
CA PHE A 53 9.25 -2.16 6.72
C PHE A 53 8.78 -1.18 7.81
N LEU A 54 9.71 -0.66 8.62
CA LEU A 54 9.37 0.27 9.68
C LEU A 54 8.83 1.60 9.14
N VAL A 55 9.41 2.14 8.06
CA VAL A 55 8.91 3.35 7.39
C VAL A 55 7.49 3.13 6.88
N GLN A 56 7.23 2.00 6.22
CA GLN A 56 5.88 1.68 5.75
C GLN A 56 4.90 1.51 6.91
N LEU A 57 5.31 0.85 7.99
CA LEU A 57 4.50 0.70 9.19
C LEU A 57 4.17 2.07 9.82
N LEU A 58 5.16 2.96 9.94
CA LEU A 58 4.97 4.30 10.49
C LEU A 58 3.99 5.14 9.66
N ASN A 59 4.05 5.01 8.32
CA ASN A 59 3.15 5.72 7.41
C ASN A 59 1.67 5.36 7.60
N ILE A 60 1.36 4.12 8.03
CA ILE A 60 -0.02 3.66 8.27
C ILE A 60 -0.42 3.69 9.75
N ALA A 61 0.56 3.62 10.66
CA ALA A 61 0.33 3.49 12.10
C ALA A 61 -0.34 4.72 12.74
N GLY A 62 -0.28 5.89 12.11
CA GLY A 62 -0.95 7.08 12.62
C GLY A 62 -2.48 7.02 12.48
N LEU A 63 -2.96 6.67 11.29
CA LEU A 63 -4.40 6.68 10.98
C LEU A 63 -5.13 5.48 11.59
N GLY A 64 -4.48 4.30 11.61
CA GLY A 64 -5.10 3.05 12.06
C GLY A 64 -5.72 3.09 13.47
N PRO A 65 -4.99 3.48 14.53
CA PRO A 65 -5.51 3.52 15.90
C PRO A 65 -6.68 4.49 16.09
N ILE A 66 -6.61 5.66 15.44
CA ILE A 66 -7.66 6.69 15.56
C ILE A 66 -8.92 6.25 14.85
N PHE A 67 -8.82 5.92 13.55
CA PHE A 67 -9.97 5.52 12.75
C PHE A 67 -10.54 4.17 13.20
N GLY A 68 -9.69 3.22 13.55
CA GLY A 68 -10.09 1.90 14.05
C GLY A 68 -10.83 1.97 15.39
N ALA A 69 -10.34 2.77 16.35
CA ALA A 69 -11.04 2.96 17.62
C ALA A 69 -12.38 3.67 17.42
N MET A 70 -12.41 4.71 16.59
CA MET A 70 -13.64 5.46 16.28
C MET A 70 -14.69 4.56 15.60
N GLN A 71 -14.31 3.80 14.58
CA GLN A 71 -15.22 2.90 13.88
C GLN A 71 -15.65 1.71 14.76
N GLY A 72 -14.77 1.24 15.64
CA GLY A 72 -15.11 0.25 16.66
C GLY A 72 -16.14 0.78 17.66
N ALA A 73 -16.05 2.04 18.07
CA ALA A 73 -17.04 2.68 18.93
C ALA A 73 -18.40 2.88 18.23
N LEU A 74 -18.39 3.24 16.93
CA LEU A 74 -19.60 3.50 16.16
C LEU A 74 -20.34 2.21 15.74
N TRP A 75 -19.62 1.20 15.28
CA TRP A 75 -20.19 0.02 14.62
C TRP A 75 -19.99 -1.28 15.41
N GLY A 76 -19.23 -1.24 16.51
CA GLY A 76 -18.95 -2.42 17.31
C GLY A 76 -18.22 -3.51 16.50
N PRO A 77 -18.45 -4.80 16.79
CA PRO A 77 -17.70 -5.91 16.19
C PRO A 77 -17.84 -6.09 14.67
N ILE A 78 -18.82 -5.47 14.01
CA ILE A 78 -18.96 -5.56 12.54
C ILE A 78 -17.86 -4.81 11.80
N VAL A 79 -17.19 -3.86 12.48
CA VAL A 79 -16.07 -3.09 11.93
C VAL A 79 -14.95 -3.99 11.41
N PHE A 80 -14.72 -5.15 12.04
CA PHE A 80 -13.68 -6.08 11.61
C PHE A 80 -13.90 -6.57 10.18
N LEU A 81 -15.15 -6.77 9.76
CA LEU A 81 -15.47 -7.17 8.38
C LEU A 81 -15.15 -6.04 7.40
N TRP A 82 -15.56 -4.81 7.73
CA TRP A 82 -15.27 -3.63 6.91
C TRP A 82 -13.78 -3.40 6.72
N ILE A 83 -13.01 -3.44 7.82
CA ILE A 83 -11.55 -3.30 7.77
C ILE A 83 -10.94 -4.44 6.94
N THR A 84 -11.36 -5.68 7.18
CA THR A 84 -10.80 -6.85 6.48
C THR A 84 -11.05 -6.80 4.98
N PHE A 85 -12.30 -6.62 4.56
CA PHE A 85 -12.62 -6.58 3.14
C PHE A 85 -12.06 -5.32 2.46
N GLY A 86 -12.06 -4.18 3.16
CA GLY A 86 -11.43 -2.95 2.68
C GLY A 86 -9.93 -3.12 2.44
N THR A 87 -9.21 -3.77 3.37
CA THR A 87 -7.79 -4.07 3.21
C THR A 87 -7.53 -5.04 2.05
N ILE A 88 -8.32 -6.11 1.94
CA ILE A 88 -8.10 -7.15 0.91
C ILE A 88 -8.31 -6.60 -0.50
N PHE A 89 -9.43 -5.91 -0.75
CA PHE A 89 -9.83 -5.54 -2.10
C PHE A 89 -9.39 -4.14 -2.54
N ALA A 90 -9.17 -3.23 -1.59
CA ALA A 90 -8.80 -1.85 -1.91
C ALA A 90 -7.41 -1.50 -1.36
N GLY A 91 -7.21 -1.52 -0.04
CA GLY A 91 -5.99 -1.00 0.59
C GLY A 91 -4.71 -1.67 0.10
N ALA A 92 -4.59 -2.99 0.26
CA ALA A 92 -3.39 -3.72 -0.14
C ALA A 92 -3.15 -3.68 -1.64
N VAL A 93 -4.22 -3.71 -2.44
CA VAL A 93 -4.17 -3.62 -3.90
C VAL A 93 -3.66 -2.26 -4.35
N HIS A 94 -4.21 -1.19 -3.76
CA HIS A 94 -3.83 0.18 -4.05
C HIS A 94 -2.37 0.45 -3.70
N ASP A 95 -1.91 0.03 -2.51
CA ASP A 95 -0.52 0.22 -2.08
C ASP A 95 0.46 -0.52 -3.00
N TYR A 96 0.15 -1.78 -3.35
CA TYR A 96 0.99 -2.57 -4.25
C TYR A 96 1.08 -1.93 -5.65
N PHE A 97 -0.06 -1.61 -6.27
CA PHE A 97 -0.05 -1.01 -7.61
C PHE A 97 0.56 0.39 -7.63
N SER A 98 0.31 1.21 -6.61
CA SER A 98 0.92 2.55 -6.51
C SER A 98 2.43 2.47 -6.36
N GLY A 99 2.93 1.51 -5.56
CA GLY A 99 4.35 1.24 -5.42
C GLY A 99 5.01 0.79 -6.72
N MET A 100 4.42 -0.22 -7.39
CA MET A 100 4.92 -0.72 -8.68
C MET A 100 4.88 0.37 -9.77
N LEU A 101 3.85 1.21 -9.77
CA LEU A 101 3.75 2.31 -10.71
C LEU A 101 4.79 3.39 -10.44
N SER A 102 5.02 3.75 -9.17
CA SER A 102 6.06 4.70 -8.77
C SER A 102 7.45 4.19 -9.18
N GLU A 103 7.77 2.93 -8.89
CA GLU A 103 9.04 2.30 -9.25
C GLU A 103 9.33 2.39 -10.75
N ARG A 104 8.33 2.09 -11.60
CA ARG A 104 8.43 2.17 -13.06
C ARG A 104 8.59 3.59 -13.61
N ASN A 105 8.25 4.60 -12.81
CA ASN A 105 8.40 6.02 -13.15
C ASN A 105 9.52 6.66 -12.31
N ASN A 106 10.61 5.92 -12.08
CA ASN A 106 11.81 6.40 -11.38
C ASN A 106 11.57 6.85 -9.93
N GLY A 107 10.58 6.28 -9.23
CA GLY A 107 10.25 6.66 -7.85
C GLY A 107 9.42 7.94 -7.75
N ALA A 108 8.82 8.39 -8.86
CA ALA A 108 7.95 9.55 -8.87
C ALA A 108 6.74 9.39 -7.93
N SER A 109 6.28 10.50 -7.36
CA SER A 109 5.07 10.52 -6.53
C SER A 109 3.83 10.21 -7.37
N ILE A 110 2.76 9.73 -6.73
CA ILE A 110 1.53 9.39 -7.44
C ILE A 110 0.94 10.58 -8.20
N SER A 111 1.01 11.80 -7.64
CA SER A 111 0.55 13.03 -8.31
C SER A 111 1.39 13.35 -9.55
N GLU A 112 2.70 13.12 -9.51
CA GLU A 112 3.57 13.30 -10.67
C GLU A 112 3.24 12.29 -11.77
N VAL A 113 3.07 11.02 -11.39
CA VAL A 113 2.69 9.95 -12.32
C VAL A 113 1.34 10.25 -12.99
N ILE A 114 0.36 10.73 -12.23
CA ILE A 114 -0.94 11.15 -12.77
C ILE A 114 -0.77 12.29 -13.77
N GLY A 115 0.12 13.24 -13.50
CA GLY A 115 0.46 14.30 -14.45
C GLY A 115 1.03 13.78 -15.76
N ILE A 116 1.87 12.74 -15.70
CA ILE A 116 2.46 12.10 -16.88
C ILE A 116 1.39 11.43 -17.76
N TYR A 117 0.46 10.68 -17.16
CA TYR A 117 -0.52 9.88 -17.91
C TYR A 117 -1.84 10.60 -18.22
N LEU A 118 -2.31 11.50 -17.36
CA LEU A 118 -3.61 12.19 -17.47
C LEU A 118 -3.49 13.69 -17.77
N GLY A 119 -2.26 14.23 -17.79
CA GLY A 119 -1.97 15.59 -18.21
C GLY A 119 -1.87 16.63 -17.07
N PRO A 120 -1.45 17.86 -17.43
CA PRO A 120 -1.05 18.89 -16.45
C PRO A 120 -2.20 19.43 -15.59
N VAL A 121 -3.44 19.37 -16.08
CA VAL A 121 -4.62 19.75 -15.31
C VAL A 121 -4.78 18.82 -14.10
N MET A 122 -4.69 17.51 -14.32
CA MET A 122 -4.80 16.52 -13.25
C MET A 122 -3.64 16.61 -12.26
N LYS A 123 -2.43 16.91 -12.74
CA LYS A 123 -1.25 17.17 -11.90
C LYS A 123 -1.45 18.31 -10.90
N THR A 124 -2.24 19.32 -11.28
CA THR A 124 -2.42 20.54 -10.47
C THR A 124 -3.56 20.41 -9.46
N ILE A 125 -4.54 19.54 -9.74
CA ILE A 125 -5.73 19.35 -8.88
C ILE A 125 -5.44 18.33 -7.75
N MET A 126 -4.51 17.40 -7.97
CA MET A 126 -4.15 16.34 -7.02
C MET A 126 -2.91 16.66 -6.20
#